data_AF-A0A4V1ZNI9-F1
#
_entry.id   AF-A0A4V1ZNI9-F1
#
_cell.length_a   1.000
_cell.length_b   1.000
_cell.length_c   1.000
_cell.angle_alpha   90.00
_cell.angle_beta   90.00
_cell.angle_gamma   90.00
#
_symmetry.space_group_name_H-M   'P 1'
#
loop_
_entity.id
_entity.type
_entity.pdbx_description
1 polymer ?
#
loop_
_entity_poly.entity_id
_entity_poly.type
_entity_poly.pdbx_seq_one_letter_code
_entity_poly.pdbx_strand_id
1 'polypeptide(L)' 'IDRPRRDVVVLAYVHGMSHGELAGRLKVPLGTVKSWVRRSLFSLQECMG' A
#
# COMPACT_ATOMS: atom_id res chain seq x y z
N ILE A 1 7.75 0.15 -11.23
CA ILE A 1 6.80 0.14 -10.10
C ILE A 1 6.19 1.55 -9.99
N ASP A 2 4.91 1.70 -10.33
CA ASP A 2 4.12 2.92 -10.13
C ASP A 2 4.39 3.57 -8.76
N ARG A 3 4.81 4.85 -8.73
CA ARG A 3 5.13 5.58 -7.49
C ARG A 3 4.03 5.48 -6.40
N PRO A 4 2.72 5.56 -6.73
CA PRO A 4 1.65 5.43 -5.72
C PRO A 4 1.66 4.09 -4.96
N ARG A 5 2.19 3.01 -5.56
CA ARG A 5 2.23 1.69 -4.92
C ARG A 5 3.37 1.53 -3.93
N ARG A 6 4.51 2.20 -4.15
CA ARG A 6 5.63 2.20 -3.19
C ARG A 6 5.26 2.97 -1.94
N ASP A 7 4.63 4.13 -2.12
CA ASP A 7 4.25 4.99 -1.00
C ASP A 7 3.25 4.30 -0.08
N VAL A 8 2.32 3.50 -0.62
CA VAL A 8 1.36 2.71 0.19
C VAL A 8 2.04 1.83 1.23
N VAL A 9 3.11 1.12 0.87
CA VAL A 9 3.77 0.17 1.78
C VAL A 9 4.53 0.92 2.86
N VAL A 10 5.25 1.98 2.49
CA VAL A 10 6.01 2.81 3.44
C VAL A 10 5.04 3.48 4.41
N LEU A 11 3.96 4.08 3.91
CA LEU A 11 2.96 4.75 4.74
C LEU A 11 2.22 3.77 5.67
N ALA A 12 1.92 2.55 5.22
CA ALA A 12 1.28 1.54 6.05
C ALA A 12 2.22 0.98 7.14
N TYR A 13 3.43 0.56 6.77
CA TYR A 13 4.31 -0.23 7.65
C TYR A 13 5.37 0.60 8.38
N VAL A 14 5.82 1.71 7.79
CA VAL A 14 6.79 2.62 8.43
C VAL A 14 6.08 3.72 9.20
N HIS A 15 5.02 4.30 8.63
CA HIS A 15 4.26 5.36 9.28
C HIS A 15 3.02 4.88 10.05
N GLY A 16 2.69 3.59 10.00
CA GLY A 16 1.59 3.00 10.77
C GLY A 16 0.19 3.46 10.34
N MET A 17 0.04 4.06 9.16
CA MET A 17 -1.28 4.54 8.70
C MET A 17 -2.23 3.37 8.42
N SER A 18 -3.47 3.53 8.87
CA SER A 18 -4.56 2.64 8.50
C SER A 18 -4.91 2.76 7.01
N HIS A 19 -5.60 1.76 6.47
CA HIS A 19 -6.09 1.79 5.09
C HIS A 19 -7.00 3.00 4.80
N GLY A 20 -7.76 3.46 5.81
CA GLY A 20 -8.64 4.62 5.69
C GLY A 20 -7.86 5.94 5.58
N GLU A 21 -6.85 6.12 6.42
CA GLU A 21 -5.96 7.29 6.37
C GLU A 21 -5.18 7.35 5.06
N LEU A 22 -4.70 6.19 4.59
CA LEU A 22 -4.08 6.03 3.27
C LEU A 22 -5.02 6.44 2.13
N ALA A 23 -6.29 6.03 2.19
CA ALA A 23 -7.27 6.38 1.16
C ALA A 23 -7.51 7.89 1.12
N GLY A 24 -7.63 8.53 2.28
CA GLY A 24 -7.75 9.99 2.40
C GLY A 24 -6.51 10.73 1.91
N ARG A 25 -5.32 10.30 2.33
CA ARG A 25 -4.05 10.93 1.99
C ARG A 25 -3.70 10.81 0.50
N LEU A 26 -3.91 9.63 -0.07
CA LEU A 26 -3.62 9.35 -1.47
C LEU A 26 -4.75 9.76 -2.41
N LYS A 27 -5.90 10.20 -1.87
CA LYS A 27 -7.11 10.57 -2.62
C LYS A 27 -7.57 9.47 -3.58
N VAL A 28 -7.58 8.23 -3.09
CA VAL A 28 -8.04 7.06 -3.84
C VAL A 28 -9.07 6.27 -3.03
N PRO A 29 -9.95 5.49 -3.68
CA PRO A 29 -10.91 4.65 -2.97
C PRO A 29 -10.22 3.65 -2.03
N LEU A 30 -10.86 3.35 -0.89
CA LEU A 30 -10.36 2.37 0.08
C LEU A 30 -10.08 0.99 -0.55
N GLY A 31 -10.92 0.56 -1.50
CA GLY A 31 -10.73 -0.69 -2.24
C GLY A 31 -9.44 -0.70 -3.09
N THR A 32 -9.04 0.45 -3.62
CA THR A 32 -7.78 0.63 -4.35
C THR A 32 -6.59 0.49 -3.40
N VAL A 33 -6.63 1.14 -2.23
CA VAL A 33 -5.59 1.00 -1.20
C VAL A 33 -5.42 -0.46 -0.78
N LYS A 34 -6.51 -1.15 -0.43
CA LYS A 34 -6.47 -2.57 -0.05
C LYS A 34 -5.87 -3.44 -1.15
N SER A 35 -6.25 -3.17 -2.41
CA SER A 35 -5.72 -3.87 -3.57
C SER A 35 -4.24 -3.60 -3.82
N TRP A 36 -3.75 -2.39 -3.55
CA TRP A 36 -2.35 -2.02 -3.65
C TRP A 36 -1.53 -2.67 -2.52
N VAL A 37 -1.99 -2.59 -1.27
CA VAL A 37 -1.33 -3.26 -0.13
C VAL A 37 -1.18 -4.76 -0.39
N ARG A 38 -2.27 -5.44 -0.76
CA ARG A 38 -2.24 -6.89 -1.05
C ARG A 38 -1.23 -7.25 -2.14
N ARG A 39 -1.25 -6.53 -3.26
CA ARG A 39 -0.34 -6.78 -4.39
C ARG A 39 1.12 -6.48 -4.03
N SER A 40 1.37 -5.41 -3.28
CA SER A 40 2.73 -5.07 -2.85
C SER A 40 3.30 -6.10 -1.88
N LEU A 41 2.49 -6.61 -0.93
CA LEU A 41 2.92 -7.69 -0.03
C LEU A 41 3.19 -8.99 -0.78
N PHE A 42 2.34 -9.34 -1.75
CA PHE A 42 2.56 -10.51 -2.58
C PHE A 42 3.90 -10.42 -3.34
N SER A 43 4.18 -9.26 -3.96
CA SER A 43 5.46 -9.03 -4.63
C SER A 43 6.66 -9.09 -3.68
N LEU A 44 6.52 -8.62 -2.43
CA LEU A 44 7.59 -8.74 -1.43
C LEU A 44 7.81 -10.20 -1.04
N GLN A 45 6.74 -10.97 -0.86
CA GLN A 45 6.81 -12.39 -0.56
C GLN A 45 7.52 -13.17 -1.68
N GLU A 46 7.24 -12.86 -2.94
CA GLU A 46 7.94 -13.47 -4.09
C GLU A 46 9.45 -13.18 -4.10
N CYS A 47 9.90 -12.05 -3.56
CA CYS A 47 11.32 -11.74 -3.45
C CYS A 47 12.04 -12.44 -2.28
N MET A 48 11.28 -12.98 -1.32
CA MET A 48 11.81 -13.69 -0.14
C MET A 48 11.71 -15.21 -0.28
N GLY A 49 11.11 -15.69 -1.37
CA GLY A 49 10.99 -17.10 -1.73
C GLY A 49 12.22 -17.65 -2.44
#